data_AF-A0AAQ3QTU7-F1
#
_entry.id   AF-A0AAQ3QTU7-F1
#
_cell.length_a   1.000
_cell.length_b   1.000
_cell.length_c   1.000
_cell.angle_alpha   90.00
_cell.angle_beta   90.00
_cell.angle_gamma   90.00
#
_symmetry.space_group_name_H-M   'P 1'
#
loop_
_entity.id
_entity.type
_entity.pdbx_description
1 polymer ?
#
loop_
_entity_poly.entity_id
_entity_poly.type
_entity_poly.pdbx_seq_one_letter_code
_entity_poly.pdbx_strand_id
1 'polypeptide(L)'
;MMDIETPPVLDPYELRPFQGYMCSEGQQVETYLSLMHFIEAEKFRGLDEGYRRYILSIEDRDDFILETAGITQGVRRPDWDEIKAPMVRAGLWMQLVQHKDSMVPLVTHPGCECPVGLVNEAIQEIYERLHSGDPLRKVLLAGDDSPDALRNSSFDEVLDHIFNVRQPDEVIVSADGGVSMRSAAYAARRYIPLRFLPRAQSAAEFAENAISQATHVFLLGPHGQASFAQAAYDLACETGLVAHQVELPA
;
A
#
# COMPACT_ATOMS: atom_id res chain seq x y z
N MET A 1 19.44 37.07 -12.88
CA MET A 1 19.25 35.78 -13.58
C MET A 1 18.60 34.87 -12.57
N MET A 2 17.30 34.58 -12.74
CA MET A 2 16.71 33.45 -12.03
C MET A 2 17.29 32.22 -12.72
N ASP A 3 18.01 31.38 -11.98
CA ASP A 3 18.34 30.05 -12.47
C ASP A 3 17.02 29.37 -12.81
N ILE A 4 16.85 29.04 -14.09
CA ILE A 4 15.74 28.20 -14.52
C ILE A 4 16.15 26.81 -14.02
N GLU A 5 15.79 26.48 -12.79
CA GLU A 5 15.92 25.11 -12.29
C GLU A 5 15.15 24.21 -13.24
N THR A 6 15.87 23.33 -13.93
CA THR A 6 15.26 22.29 -14.74
C THR A 6 14.29 21.51 -13.85
N PRO A 7 13.01 21.38 -14.24
CA PRO A 7 12.06 20.62 -13.44
C PRO A 7 12.61 19.22 -13.14
N PRO A 8 12.54 18.76 -11.87
CA PRO A 8 13.05 17.44 -11.54
C PRO A 8 12.17 16.39 -12.20
N VAL A 9 12.79 15.34 -12.75
CA VAL A 9 12.10 14.27 -13.45
C VAL A 9 12.08 13.03 -12.57
N LEU A 10 10.89 12.49 -12.33
CA LEU A 10 10.73 11.18 -11.71
C LEU A 10 10.90 10.11 -12.78
N ASP A 11 11.98 9.33 -12.66
CA ASP A 11 12.22 8.17 -13.51
C ASP A 11 11.61 6.91 -12.86
N PRO A 12 10.50 6.36 -13.39
CA PRO A 12 9.81 5.24 -12.75
C PRO A 12 10.59 3.92 -12.93
N TYR A 13 11.61 3.91 -13.79
CA TYR A 13 12.53 2.78 -13.97
C TYR A 13 13.71 2.83 -13.00
N GLU A 14 13.92 3.93 -12.28
CA GLU A 14 15.00 4.04 -11.30
C GLU A 14 14.86 2.95 -10.23
N LEU A 15 15.95 2.25 -9.94
CA LEU A 15 16.01 1.21 -8.92
C LEU A 15 15.87 1.84 -7.53
N ARG A 16 14.62 1.89 -7.06
CA ARG A 16 14.22 2.31 -5.72
C ARG A 16 13.34 1.22 -5.12
N PRO A 17 13.94 0.14 -4.59
CA PRO A 17 13.19 -1.02 -4.18
C PRO A 17 12.21 -0.71 -3.05
N PHE A 18 11.00 -1.25 -3.13
CA PHE A 18 9.98 -1.03 -2.10
C PHE A 18 9.08 -2.25 -1.94
N GLN A 19 8.54 -2.40 -0.74
CA GLN A 19 7.56 -3.43 -0.41
C GLN A 19 6.17 -3.00 -0.88
N GLY A 20 5.45 -3.89 -1.56
CA GLY A 20 4.07 -3.65 -1.98
C GLY A 20 3.12 -4.71 -1.43
N TYR A 21 2.23 -5.22 -2.29
CA TYR A 21 1.25 -6.24 -1.90
C TYR A 21 1.88 -7.60 -1.58
N MET A 22 1.13 -8.45 -0.88
CA MET A 22 1.56 -9.82 -0.63
C MET A 22 1.53 -10.64 -1.92
N CYS A 23 2.49 -11.54 -2.07
CA CYS A 23 2.45 -12.57 -3.09
C CYS A 23 1.28 -13.53 -2.81
N SER A 24 0.49 -13.81 -3.86
CA SER A 24 -0.69 -14.67 -3.83
C SER A 24 -0.36 -16.12 -3.45
N GLU A 25 0.81 -16.62 -3.84
CA GLU A 25 1.25 -18.00 -3.60
C GLU A 25 2.02 -18.18 -2.28
N GLY A 26 2.75 -17.16 -1.84
CA GLY A 26 3.78 -17.30 -0.79
C GLY A 26 3.46 -16.70 0.57
N GLN A 27 2.37 -15.92 0.70
CA GLN A 27 2.07 -15.14 1.91
C GLN A 27 3.23 -14.24 2.38
N GLN A 28 4.15 -13.91 1.48
CA GLN A 28 5.27 -13.00 1.74
C GLN A 28 4.98 -11.65 1.11
N VAL A 29 5.45 -10.60 1.77
CA VAL A 29 5.43 -9.24 1.22
C VAL A 29 6.35 -9.21 0.01
N GLU A 30 5.84 -8.72 -1.11
CA GLU A 30 6.59 -8.67 -2.34
C GLU A 30 7.42 -7.39 -2.43
N THR A 31 8.67 -7.52 -2.87
CA THR A 31 9.57 -6.40 -3.12
C THR A 31 9.64 -6.14 -4.62
N TYR A 32 9.38 -4.90 -5.01
CA TYR A 32 9.48 -4.42 -6.39
C TYR A 32 10.76 -3.60 -6.53
N LEU A 33 11.55 -3.84 -7.58
CA LEU A 33 12.83 -3.15 -7.77
C LEU A 33 12.67 -1.67 -8.16
N SER A 34 11.59 -1.34 -8.88
CA SER A 34 11.20 0.03 -9.23
C SER A 34 9.69 0.15 -9.37
N LEU A 35 9.18 1.39 -9.55
CA LEU A 35 7.76 1.62 -9.78
C LEU A 35 7.28 0.91 -11.05
N MET A 36 8.10 0.88 -12.11
CA MET A 36 7.76 0.16 -13.33
C MET A 36 7.69 -1.36 -13.12
N HIS A 37 8.55 -1.96 -12.28
CA HIS A 37 8.43 -3.38 -11.95
C HIS A 37 7.08 -3.70 -11.32
N PHE A 38 6.61 -2.83 -10.43
CA PHE A 38 5.27 -2.95 -9.86
C PHE A 38 4.18 -2.85 -10.93
N ILE A 39 4.19 -1.78 -11.74
CA ILE A 39 3.17 -1.54 -12.77
C ILE A 39 3.09 -2.71 -13.76
N GLU A 40 4.23 -3.20 -14.23
CA GLU A 40 4.30 -4.26 -15.24
C GLU A 40 3.94 -5.63 -14.66
N ALA A 41 4.38 -5.94 -13.43
CA ALA A 41 4.00 -7.18 -12.77
C ALA A 41 2.49 -7.25 -12.45
N GLU A 42 1.88 -6.14 -12.03
CA GLU A 42 0.46 -6.11 -11.66
C GLU A 42 -0.49 -6.41 -12.83
N LYS A 43 -0.04 -6.25 -14.09
CA LYS A 43 -0.80 -6.67 -15.29
C LYS A 43 -1.13 -8.15 -15.32
N PHE A 44 -0.34 -8.98 -14.62
CA PHE A 44 -0.40 -10.44 -14.69
C PHE A 44 -0.79 -11.10 -13.35
N ARG A 45 -0.96 -10.30 -12.28
CA ARG A 45 -1.32 -10.81 -10.94
C ARG A 45 -2.57 -11.68 -10.99
N GLY A 46 -2.47 -12.88 -10.43
CA GLY A 46 -3.55 -13.86 -10.33
C GLY A 46 -3.90 -14.60 -11.62
N LEU A 47 -3.27 -14.26 -12.75
CA LEU A 47 -3.56 -14.89 -14.06
C LEU A 47 -2.33 -15.57 -14.66
N ASP A 48 -1.16 -14.94 -14.58
CA ASP A 48 0.10 -15.48 -15.06
C ASP A 48 1.23 -15.18 -14.06
N GLU A 49 1.19 -15.89 -12.93
CA GLU A 49 2.17 -15.73 -11.85
C GLU A 49 3.59 -16.15 -12.26
N GLY A 50 3.71 -17.01 -13.29
CA GLY A 50 5.00 -17.42 -13.84
C GLY A 50 5.67 -16.25 -14.57
N TYR A 51 4.95 -15.63 -15.49
CA TYR A 51 5.45 -14.46 -16.22
C TYR A 51 5.65 -13.25 -15.29
N ARG A 52 4.75 -13.07 -14.32
CA ARG A 52 4.89 -12.03 -13.30
C ARG A 52 6.19 -12.14 -12.50
N ARG A 53 6.52 -13.35 -12.03
CA ARG A 53 7.79 -13.62 -11.32
C ARG A 53 9.01 -13.43 -12.21
N TYR A 54 8.90 -13.75 -13.49
CA TYR A 54 9.95 -13.48 -14.47
C TYR A 54 10.20 -11.96 -14.60
N ILE A 55 9.15 -11.15 -14.82
CA ILE A 55 9.26 -9.67 -14.87
C ILE A 55 9.95 -9.12 -13.61
N LEU A 56 9.56 -9.62 -12.44
CA LEU A 56 10.16 -9.18 -11.16
C LEU A 56 11.63 -9.59 -10.98
N SER A 57 12.11 -10.55 -11.77
CA SER A 57 13.51 -11.02 -11.72
C SER A 57 14.47 -10.28 -12.66
N ILE A 58 13.96 -9.42 -13.53
CA ILE A 58 14.79 -8.70 -14.51
C ILE A 58 15.40 -7.48 -13.83
N GLU A 59 16.67 -7.56 -13.44
CA GLU A 59 17.35 -6.45 -12.76
C GLU A 59 17.89 -5.39 -13.73
N ASP A 60 18.24 -5.80 -14.95
CA ASP A 60 18.79 -4.90 -15.96
C ASP A 60 17.68 -4.03 -16.58
N ARG A 61 17.93 -2.73 -16.61
CA ARG A 61 16.95 -1.74 -17.07
C ARG A 61 16.60 -1.89 -18.54
N ASP A 62 17.60 -2.12 -19.39
CA ASP A 62 17.39 -2.15 -20.84
C ASP A 62 16.68 -3.44 -21.24
N ASP A 63 17.04 -4.56 -20.62
CA ASP A 63 16.33 -5.83 -20.76
C ASP A 63 14.89 -5.72 -20.26
N PHE A 64 14.67 -5.06 -19.11
CA PHE A 64 13.32 -4.83 -18.58
C PHE A 64 12.47 -3.98 -19.52
N ILE A 65 13.04 -2.89 -20.06
CA ILE A 65 12.34 -2.04 -21.03
C ILE A 65 12.03 -2.83 -22.29
N LEU A 66 12.98 -3.62 -22.81
CA LEU A 66 12.77 -4.45 -24.00
C LEU A 66 11.64 -5.48 -23.79
N GLU A 67 11.64 -6.13 -22.62
CA GLU A 67 10.63 -7.11 -22.24
C GLU A 67 9.25 -6.47 -21.97
N THR A 68 9.19 -5.21 -21.59
CA THR A 68 7.90 -4.56 -21.27
C THR A 68 7.39 -3.65 -22.39
N ALA A 69 8.23 -3.33 -23.37
CA ALA A 69 7.93 -2.52 -24.54
C ALA A 69 7.04 -3.27 -25.56
N GLY A 70 5.75 -3.39 -25.23
CA GLY A 70 4.73 -3.84 -26.17
C GLY A 70 4.49 -5.35 -26.19
N ILE A 71 4.94 -6.09 -25.19
CA ILE A 71 4.74 -7.54 -25.12
C ILE A 71 3.27 -7.92 -24.97
N THR A 72 2.77 -8.71 -25.93
CA THR A 72 1.47 -9.41 -25.90
C THR A 72 1.56 -10.81 -25.26
N GLN A 73 2.72 -11.19 -24.76
CA GLN A 73 2.92 -12.44 -24.04
C GLN A 73 2.30 -12.35 -22.63
N GLY A 74 1.83 -13.49 -22.15
CA GLY A 74 1.13 -13.61 -20.88
C GLY A 74 -0.36 -13.23 -20.94
N VAL A 75 -1.13 -13.80 -20.02
CA VAL A 75 -2.56 -13.49 -19.89
C VAL A 75 -2.69 -12.24 -19.01
N ARG A 76 -2.88 -11.09 -19.66
CA ARG A 76 -3.15 -9.83 -18.96
C ARG A 76 -4.52 -9.86 -18.30
N ARG A 77 -4.63 -9.09 -17.22
CA ARG A 77 -5.90 -8.83 -16.55
C ARG A 77 -6.94 -8.21 -17.48
N PRO A 78 -8.18 -8.76 -17.52
CA PRO A 78 -9.23 -8.25 -18.40
C PRO A 78 -9.76 -6.88 -17.94
N ASP A 79 -9.60 -6.55 -16.66
CA ASP A 79 -10.02 -5.29 -16.03
C ASP A 79 -8.90 -4.24 -16.00
N TRP A 80 -7.78 -4.45 -16.72
CA TRP A 80 -6.59 -3.60 -16.67
C TRP A 80 -6.89 -2.10 -16.86
N ASP A 81 -7.73 -1.76 -17.84
CA ASP A 81 -8.06 -0.38 -18.13
C ASP A 81 -8.81 0.33 -17.00
N GLU A 82 -9.56 -0.42 -16.18
CA GLU A 82 -10.30 0.10 -15.03
C GLU A 82 -9.39 0.28 -13.82
N ILE A 83 -8.41 -0.60 -13.63
CA ILE A 83 -7.59 -0.66 -12.41
C ILE A 83 -6.26 0.11 -12.51
N LYS A 84 -5.78 0.40 -13.73
CA LYS A 84 -4.40 0.90 -13.93
C LYS A 84 -4.11 2.20 -13.19
N ALA A 85 -5.03 3.17 -13.20
CA ALA A 85 -4.84 4.46 -12.54
C ALA A 85 -4.76 4.33 -11.00
N PRO A 86 -5.76 3.75 -10.31
CA PRO A 86 -5.67 3.58 -8.86
C PRO A 86 -4.51 2.68 -8.44
N MET A 87 -4.17 1.66 -9.24
CA MET A 87 -3.01 0.81 -9.00
C MET A 87 -1.69 1.59 -9.07
N VAL A 88 -1.45 2.37 -10.13
CA VAL A 88 -0.24 3.20 -10.29
C VAL A 88 -0.10 4.19 -9.14
N ARG A 89 -1.21 4.86 -8.77
CA ARG A 89 -1.26 5.75 -7.60
C ARG A 89 -0.85 5.01 -6.33
N ALA A 90 -1.34 3.78 -6.13
CA ALA A 90 -0.99 2.99 -4.96
C ALA A 90 0.49 2.60 -4.93
N GLY A 91 1.05 2.17 -6.07
CA GLY A 91 2.48 1.88 -6.21
C GLY A 91 3.36 3.08 -5.87
N LEU A 92 3.04 4.23 -6.45
CA LEU A 92 3.79 5.46 -6.22
C LEU A 92 3.70 5.90 -4.75
N TRP A 93 2.53 5.79 -4.13
CA TRP A 93 2.38 6.07 -2.70
C TRP A 93 3.20 5.11 -1.83
N MET A 94 3.14 3.80 -2.09
CA MET A 94 3.91 2.78 -1.37
C MET A 94 5.42 3.01 -1.46
N GLN A 95 5.91 3.37 -2.65
CA GLN A 95 7.32 3.72 -2.84
C GLN A 95 7.68 5.03 -2.10
N LEU A 96 6.84 6.07 -2.23
CA LEU A 96 7.04 7.37 -1.59
C LEU A 96 7.19 7.24 -0.08
N VAL A 97 6.31 6.49 0.57
CA VAL A 97 6.33 6.39 2.03
C VAL A 97 7.50 5.57 2.59
N GLN A 98 8.15 4.77 1.76
CA GLN A 98 9.36 4.01 2.09
C GLN A 98 10.64 4.79 1.75
N HIS A 99 10.56 5.79 0.86
CA HIS A 99 11.69 6.61 0.42
C HIS A 99 11.46 8.11 0.64
N LYS A 100 10.79 8.46 1.74
CA LYS A 100 10.25 9.82 2.00
C LYS A 100 11.26 10.94 1.77
N ASP A 101 12.48 10.77 2.29
CA ASP A 101 13.54 11.80 2.25
C ASP A 101 13.90 12.21 0.83
N SER A 102 13.79 11.30 -0.13
CA SER A 102 14.12 11.57 -1.53
C SER A 102 12.88 11.78 -2.41
N MET A 103 11.77 11.11 -2.11
CA MET A 103 10.57 11.15 -2.94
C MET A 103 9.63 12.30 -2.60
N VAL A 104 9.49 12.68 -1.33
CA VAL A 104 8.59 13.80 -0.96
C VAL A 104 9.03 15.09 -1.63
N PRO A 105 10.32 15.53 -1.57
CA PRO A 105 10.75 16.74 -2.26
C PRO A 105 10.51 16.67 -3.77
N LEU A 106 10.73 15.49 -4.36
CA LEU A 106 10.51 15.24 -5.78
C LEU A 106 9.03 15.38 -6.17
N VAL A 107 8.11 14.63 -5.54
CA VAL A 107 6.68 14.64 -5.93
C VAL A 107 5.95 15.92 -5.52
N THR A 108 6.46 16.63 -4.51
CA THR A 108 5.90 17.91 -4.07
C THR A 108 6.47 19.09 -4.85
N HIS A 109 7.42 18.86 -5.76
CA HIS A 109 7.94 19.93 -6.60
C HIS A 109 6.89 20.30 -7.67
N PRO A 110 6.52 21.58 -7.81
CA PRO A 110 5.42 22.02 -8.70
C PRO A 110 5.68 21.73 -10.19
N GLY A 111 6.94 21.56 -10.57
CA GLY A 111 7.35 21.15 -11.91
C GLY A 111 7.76 19.69 -12.04
N CYS A 112 7.46 18.82 -11.07
CA CYS A 112 7.83 17.41 -11.19
C CYS A 112 7.10 16.75 -12.37
N GLU A 113 7.85 16.10 -13.24
CA GLU A 113 7.31 15.41 -14.41
C GLU A 113 7.79 13.96 -14.48
N CYS A 114 6.99 13.12 -15.14
CA CYS A 114 7.36 11.75 -15.47
C CYS A 114 7.08 11.47 -16.95
N PRO A 115 8.00 10.80 -17.69
CA PRO A 115 7.77 10.43 -19.09
C PRO A 115 6.64 9.43 -19.28
N VAL A 116 6.20 8.74 -18.22
CA VAL A 116 5.07 7.80 -18.25
C VAL A 116 3.80 8.53 -17.80
N GLY A 117 2.87 8.77 -18.73
CA GLY A 117 1.67 9.59 -18.50
C GLY A 117 0.85 9.20 -17.26
N LEU A 118 0.60 7.90 -17.06
CA LEU A 118 -0.14 7.40 -15.87
C LEU A 118 0.58 7.71 -14.55
N VAL A 119 1.92 7.68 -14.56
CA VAL A 119 2.71 8.03 -13.36
C VAL A 119 2.64 9.53 -13.14
N ASN A 120 2.65 10.34 -14.20
CA ASN A 120 2.49 11.79 -14.09
C ASN A 120 1.13 12.18 -13.48
N GLU A 121 0.04 11.51 -13.89
CA GLU A 121 -1.29 11.67 -13.28
C GLU A 121 -1.25 11.32 -11.78
N ALA A 122 -0.65 10.19 -11.41
CA ALA A 122 -0.49 9.80 -10.02
C ALA A 122 0.35 10.80 -9.19
N ILE A 123 1.40 11.40 -9.77
CA ILE A 123 2.18 12.46 -9.12
C ILE A 123 1.27 13.64 -8.76
N GLN A 124 0.43 14.10 -9.70
CA GLN A 124 -0.47 15.23 -9.47
C GLN A 124 -1.52 14.91 -8.41
N GLU A 125 -2.14 13.73 -8.44
CA GLU A 125 -3.10 13.32 -7.40
C GLU A 125 -2.47 13.26 -6.00
N ILE A 126 -1.24 12.74 -5.91
CA ILE A 126 -0.51 12.69 -4.64
C ILE A 126 -0.10 14.10 -4.20
N TYR A 127 0.38 14.94 -5.11
CA TYR A 127 0.70 16.34 -4.85
C TYR A 127 -0.51 17.08 -4.25
N GLU A 128 -1.66 17.02 -4.92
CA GLU A 128 -2.90 17.65 -4.46
C GLU A 128 -3.32 17.10 -3.10
N ARG A 129 -3.22 15.77 -2.91
CA ARG A 129 -3.59 15.14 -1.64
C ARG A 129 -2.71 15.64 -0.49
N LEU A 130 -1.41 15.74 -0.69
CA LEU A 130 -0.46 16.23 0.32
C LEU A 130 -0.65 17.73 0.63
N HIS A 131 -1.14 18.52 -0.34
CA HIS A 131 -1.37 19.96 -0.19
C HIS A 131 -2.81 20.33 0.23
N SER A 132 -3.74 19.38 0.25
CA SER A 132 -5.17 19.62 0.54
C SER A 132 -5.48 20.19 1.94
N GLY A 133 -4.54 20.16 2.89
CA GLY A 133 -4.75 20.57 4.29
C GLY A 133 -5.56 19.57 5.13
N ASP A 134 -6.27 18.64 4.50
CA ASP A 134 -6.96 17.53 5.15
C ASP A 134 -5.95 16.55 5.79
N PRO A 135 -6.16 16.11 7.04
CA PRO A 135 -5.33 15.08 7.66
C PRO A 135 -5.25 13.80 6.80
N LEU A 136 -4.05 13.24 6.65
CA LEU A 136 -3.85 11.95 5.97
C LEU A 136 -4.52 10.82 6.75
N ARG A 137 -5.29 9.97 6.07
CA ARG A 137 -5.95 8.80 6.66
C ARG A 137 -5.07 7.57 6.50
N LYS A 138 -4.07 7.49 7.36
CA LYS A 138 -3.18 6.34 7.53
C LYS A 138 -3.80 5.40 8.56
N VAL A 139 -4.37 4.28 8.12
CA VAL A 139 -5.28 3.44 8.91
C VAL A 139 -4.61 2.13 9.29
N LEU A 140 -4.41 1.92 10.58
CA LEU A 140 -4.03 0.61 11.13
C LEU A 140 -5.28 -0.27 11.26
N LEU A 141 -5.26 -1.44 10.61
CA LEU A 141 -6.25 -2.48 10.80
C LEU A 141 -5.62 -3.62 11.60
N ALA A 142 -6.03 -3.76 12.85
CA ALA A 142 -5.49 -4.77 13.78
C ALA A 142 -6.63 -5.55 14.44
N GLY A 143 -6.36 -6.80 14.82
CA GLY A 143 -7.40 -7.70 15.33
C GLY A 143 -6.92 -9.14 15.39
N ASP A 144 -7.62 -9.97 16.15
CA ASP A 144 -7.26 -11.38 16.38
C ASP A 144 -7.67 -12.30 15.21
N ASP A 145 -6.99 -13.42 15.09
CA ASP A 145 -7.14 -14.46 14.07
C ASP A 145 -8.21 -15.51 14.43
N SER A 146 -9.16 -15.17 15.31
CA SER A 146 -10.14 -16.16 15.77
C SER A 146 -10.91 -16.75 14.56
N PRO A 147 -11.03 -18.09 14.45
CA PRO A 147 -11.64 -18.72 13.29
C PRO A 147 -13.06 -18.25 12.97
N ASP A 148 -13.79 -17.75 13.98
CA ASP A 148 -15.16 -17.23 13.84
C ASP A 148 -15.16 -15.81 13.25
N ALA A 149 -14.25 -14.93 13.69
CA ALA A 149 -14.05 -13.59 13.10
C ALA A 149 -13.64 -13.63 11.61
N LEU A 150 -13.16 -14.79 11.14
CA LEU A 150 -12.60 -15.00 9.81
C LEU A 150 -13.53 -15.83 8.89
N ARG A 151 -14.78 -16.13 9.25
CA ARG A 151 -15.69 -16.82 8.31
C ARG A 151 -16.23 -15.84 7.25
N ASN A 152 -15.77 -16.03 6.02
CA ASN A 152 -15.87 -15.10 4.89
C ASN A 152 -17.29 -14.79 4.41
N SER A 153 -17.72 -13.56 4.69
CA SER A 153 -18.44 -12.61 3.79
C SER A 153 -18.55 -11.25 4.51
N SER A 154 -18.59 -11.28 5.84
CA SER A 154 -18.70 -10.11 6.72
C SER A 154 -17.47 -9.22 6.78
N PHE A 155 -16.24 -9.75 6.65
CA PHE A 155 -15.03 -8.95 6.85
C PHE A 155 -14.85 -7.87 5.77
N ASP A 156 -14.98 -8.24 4.49
CA ASP A 156 -14.91 -7.30 3.38
C ASP A 156 -16.07 -6.30 3.43
N GLU A 157 -17.28 -6.75 3.80
CA GLU A 157 -18.45 -5.88 4.01
C GLU A 157 -18.23 -4.86 5.13
N VAL A 158 -17.57 -5.26 6.23
CA VAL A 158 -17.18 -4.36 7.32
C VAL A 158 -16.18 -3.32 6.83
N LEU A 159 -15.13 -3.73 6.08
CA LEU A 159 -14.17 -2.77 5.53
C LEU A 159 -14.81 -1.85 4.48
N ASP A 160 -15.70 -2.38 3.65
CA ASP A 160 -16.51 -1.60 2.73
C ASP A 160 -17.37 -0.58 3.46
N HIS A 161 -17.98 -0.97 4.58
CA HIS A 161 -18.75 -0.06 5.42
C HIS A 161 -17.87 1.02 6.06
N ILE A 162 -16.69 0.67 6.58
CA ILE A 162 -15.75 1.63 7.18
C ILE A 162 -15.25 2.64 6.13
N PHE A 163 -15.02 2.18 4.90
CA PHE A 163 -14.44 2.99 3.82
C PHE A 163 -15.45 3.48 2.79
N ASN A 164 -16.77 3.35 3.05
CA ASN A 164 -17.84 3.69 2.10
C ASN A 164 -17.86 5.18 1.73
N VAL A 165 -17.60 6.07 2.70
CA VAL A 165 -17.63 7.52 2.49
C VAL A 165 -16.31 8.01 1.92
N ARG A 166 -15.20 7.48 2.40
CA ARG A 166 -13.86 7.92 2.01
C ARG A 166 -12.88 6.76 2.19
N GLN A 167 -12.06 6.53 1.17
CA GLN A 167 -10.99 5.53 1.22
C GLN A 167 -9.85 6.00 2.14
N PRO A 168 -9.06 5.07 2.71
CA PRO A 168 -7.83 5.42 3.41
C PRO A 168 -6.77 5.88 2.40
N ASP A 169 -5.89 6.79 2.82
CA ASP A 169 -4.72 7.14 2.03
C ASP A 169 -3.67 6.03 2.08
N GLU A 170 -3.68 5.23 3.16
CA GLU A 170 -2.79 4.11 3.37
C GLU A 170 -3.42 3.15 4.38
N VAL A 171 -3.32 1.85 4.13
CA VAL A 171 -3.60 0.79 5.10
C VAL A 171 -2.29 0.28 5.66
N ILE A 172 -2.23 0.17 6.98
CA ILE A 172 -1.10 -0.34 7.75
C ILE A 172 -1.54 -1.67 8.35
N VAL A 173 -0.72 -2.70 8.18
CA VAL A 173 -0.96 -4.06 8.69
C VAL A 173 0.27 -4.59 9.40
N SER A 174 0.08 -5.54 10.32
CA SER A 174 1.19 -6.21 11.01
C SER A 174 1.64 -7.46 10.26
N ALA A 175 2.94 -7.77 10.33
CA ALA A 175 3.47 -9.07 9.95
C ALA A 175 3.10 -10.19 10.95
N ASP A 176 2.62 -9.86 12.15
CA ASP A 176 2.37 -10.81 13.25
C ASP A 176 1.06 -11.63 13.11
N GLY A 177 0.38 -11.57 11.96
CA GLY A 177 -0.85 -12.33 11.69
C GLY A 177 -2.12 -11.60 12.11
N GLY A 178 -3.20 -12.33 12.36
CA GLY A 178 -4.52 -11.76 12.65
C GLY A 178 -5.27 -11.34 11.38
N VAL A 179 -6.19 -10.40 11.57
CA VAL A 179 -6.92 -9.75 10.47
C VAL A 179 -5.99 -9.07 9.44
N SER A 180 -4.73 -8.83 9.80
CA SER A 180 -3.69 -8.20 8.97
C SER A 180 -3.59 -8.81 7.57
N MET A 181 -3.61 -10.14 7.45
CA MET A 181 -3.49 -10.82 6.15
C MET A 181 -4.71 -10.57 5.25
N ARG A 182 -5.90 -10.50 5.85
CA ARG A 182 -7.14 -10.19 5.13
C ARG A 182 -7.23 -8.73 4.76
N SER A 183 -6.84 -7.84 5.67
CA SER A 183 -6.72 -6.41 5.40
C SER A 183 -5.75 -6.14 4.26
N ALA A 184 -4.61 -6.83 4.22
CA ALA A 184 -3.65 -6.75 3.13
C ALA A 184 -4.25 -7.26 1.81
N ALA A 185 -4.97 -8.38 1.83
CA ALA A 185 -5.65 -8.90 0.65
C ALA A 185 -6.77 -7.97 0.16
N TYR A 186 -7.53 -7.37 1.06
CA TYR A 186 -8.55 -6.35 0.75
C TYR A 186 -7.91 -5.12 0.10
N ALA A 187 -6.82 -4.60 0.69
CA ALA A 187 -6.09 -3.45 0.16
C ALA A 187 -5.55 -3.74 -1.25
N ALA A 188 -5.02 -4.94 -1.50
CA ALA A 188 -4.57 -5.36 -2.82
C ALA A 188 -5.72 -5.45 -3.84
N ARG A 189 -6.89 -5.99 -3.45
CA ARG A 189 -8.07 -6.06 -4.33
C ARG A 189 -8.63 -4.69 -4.69
N ARG A 190 -8.50 -3.70 -3.79
CA ARG A 190 -9.03 -2.34 -3.94
C ARG A 190 -7.99 -1.31 -4.38
N TYR A 191 -6.75 -1.72 -4.62
CA TYR A 191 -5.63 -0.83 -4.94
C TYR A 191 -5.45 0.29 -3.91
N ILE A 192 -5.59 -0.06 -2.65
CA ILE A 192 -5.29 0.83 -1.54
C ILE A 192 -3.79 0.71 -1.25
N PRO A 193 -3.06 1.81 -1.03
CA PRO A 193 -1.65 1.73 -0.64
C PRO A 193 -1.48 0.94 0.66
N LEU A 194 -0.51 0.03 0.70
CA LEU A 194 -0.30 -0.89 1.80
C LEU A 194 1.08 -0.71 2.42
N ARG A 195 1.15 -0.75 3.76
CA ARG A 195 2.39 -0.81 4.51
C ARG A 195 2.39 -1.96 5.50
N PHE A 196 3.47 -2.73 5.47
CA PHE A 196 3.74 -3.76 6.48
C PHE A 196 4.58 -3.19 7.60
N LEU A 197 4.11 -3.37 8.83
CA LEU A 197 4.95 -3.20 10.00
C LEU A 197 5.76 -4.47 10.21
N PRO A 198 7.08 -4.34 10.47
CA PRO A 198 7.90 -5.50 10.79
C PRO A 198 7.38 -6.16 12.07
N ARG A 199 7.68 -7.45 12.19
CA ARG A 199 7.41 -8.22 13.40
C ARG A 199 8.06 -7.57 14.61
N ALA A 200 7.26 -7.24 15.61
CA ALA A 200 7.73 -6.61 16.84
C ALA A 200 8.12 -7.66 17.88
N GLN A 201 9.04 -7.31 18.79
CA GLN A 201 9.45 -8.21 19.88
C GLN A 201 8.49 -8.13 21.07
N SER A 202 7.72 -7.04 21.18
CA SER A 202 6.75 -6.82 22.24
C SER A 202 5.53 -6.02 21.78
N ALA A 203 4.41 -6.15 22.50
CA ALA A 203 3.19 -5.40 22.22
C ALA A 203 3.38 -3.88 22.36
N ALA A 204 4.24 -3.43 23.30
CA ALA A 204 4.56 -2.02 23.47
C ALA A 204 5.35 -1.47 22.27
N GLU A 205 6.40 -2.18 21.84
CA GLU A 205 7.19 -1.81 20.65
C GLU A 205 6.31 -1.74 19.40
N PHE A 206 5.42 -2.72 19.22
CA PHE A 206 4.47 -2.70 18.12
C PHE A 206 3.56 -1.47 18.18
N ALA A 207 2.97 -1.18 19.34
CA ALA A 207 2.09 -0.05 19.53
C ALA A 207 2.80 1.26 19.21
N GLU A 208 3.99 1.50 19.77
CA GLU A 208 4.79 2.70 19.51
C GLU A 208 5.10 2.86 18.01
N ASN A 209 5.54 1.78 17.36
CA ASN A 209 5.83 1.79 15.93
C ASN A 209 4.56 2.08 15.10
N ALA A 210 3.46 1.39 15.38
CA ALA A 210 2.21 1.54 14.66
C ALA A 210 1.61 2.95 14.82
N ILE A 211 1.59 3.47 16.05
CA ILE A 211 1.02 4.80 16.38
C ILE A 211 1.86 5.93 15.80
N SER A 212 3.19 5.77 15.69
CA SER A 212 4.04 6.76 15.03
C SER A 212 3.73 6.94 13.53
N GLN A 213 3.09 5.94 12.92
CA GLN A 213 2.80 5.91 11.48
C GLN A 213 1.32 6.13 11.18
N ALA A 214 0.43 5.62 12.03
CA ALA A 214 -1.01 5.69 11.86
C ALA A 214 -1.58 7.06 12.26
N THR A 215 -2.82 7.28 11.83
CA THR A 215 -3.69 8.39 12.25
C THR A 215 -5.02 7.86 12.76
N HIS A 216 -5.40 6.67 12.29
CA HIS A 216 -6.59 5.96 12.70
C HIS A 216 -6.21 4.54 13.06
N VAL A 217 -6.82 4.00 14.11
CA VAL A 217 -6.67 2.61 14.52
C VAL A 217 -8.04 1.97 14.60
N PHE A 218 -8.23 0.88 13.87
CA PHE A 218 -9.43 0.05 13.95
C PHE A 218 -9.05 -1.28 14.57
N LEU A 219 -9.56 -1.54 15.77
CA LEU A 219 -9.51 -2.83 16.42
C LEU A 219 -10.71 -3.67 15.98
N LEU A 220 -10.46 -4.69 15.15
CA LEU A 220 -11.47 -5.59 14.62
C LEU A 220 -11.55 -6.84 15.50
N GLY A 221 -12.66 -7.02 16.23
CA GLY A 221 -12.89 -8.17 17.11
C GLY A 221 -13.37 -7.83 18.52
N PRO A 222 -13.58 -8.85 19.38
CA PRO A 222 -14.13 -8.69 20.72
C PRO A 222 -13.15 -8.02 21.69
N HIS A 223 -13.70 -7.37 22.74
CA HIS A 223 -12.93 -6.75 23.82
C HIS A 223 -12.04 -7.75 24.58
N GLY A 224 -10.86 -7.29 25.01
CA GLY A 224 -10.21 -7.79 26.22
C GLY A 224 -9.23 -8.96 26.06
N GLN A 225 -8.70 -9.21 24.86
CA GLN A 225 -7.54 -10.09 24.71
C GLN A 225 -6.25 -9.29 24.68
N ALA A 226 -5.32 -9.60 25.60
CA ALA A 226 -3.98 -9.03 25.61
C ALA A 226 -3.23 -9.46 24.33
N SER A 227 -3.23 -8.58 23.34
CA SER A 227 -2.67 -8.80 22.01
C SER A 227 -1.93 -7.55 21.54
N PHE A 228 -1.09 -7.70 20.53
CA PHE A 228 -0.45 -6.58 19.83
C PHE A 228 -1.49 -5.54 19.33
N ALA A 229 -2.65 -6.01 18.88
CA ALA A 229 -3.75 -5.16 18.42
C ALA A 229 -4.35 -4.30 19.55
N GLN A 230 -4.57 -4.88 20.73
CA GLN A 230 -5.09 -4.15 21.89
C GLN A 230 -4.10 -3.08 22.38
N ALA A 231 -2.80 -3.40 22.42
CA ALA A 231 -1.78 -2.44 22.84
C ALA A 231 -1.73 -1.21 21.90
N ALA A 232 -1.84 -1.42 20.58
CA ALA A 232 -1.92 -0.31 19.63
C ALA A 232 -3.20 0.50 19.81
N TYR A 233 -4.34 -0.15 20.04
CA TYR A 233 -5.62 0.53 20.30
C TYR A 233 -5.55 1.40 21.58
N ASP A 234 -5.07 0.83 22.68
CA ASP A 234 -4.96 1.54 23.97
C ASP A 234 -4.04 2.76 23.83
N LEU A 235 -2.87 2.59 23.21
CA LEU A 235 -1.94 3.70 22.97
C LEU A 235 -2.54 4.77 22.03
N ALA A 236 -3.33 4.37 21.02
CA ALA A 236 -4.04 5.31 20.17
C ALA A 236 -5.05 6.17 20.94
N CYS A 237 -5.81 5.54 21.86
CA CYS A 237 -6.72 6.26 22.76
C CYS A 237 -5.99 7.24 23.68
N GLU A 238 -4.83 6.85 24.22
CA GLU A 238 -4.01 7.69 25.09
C GLU A 238 -3.36 8.88 24.37
N THR A 239 -2.97 8.69 23.10
CA THR A 239 -2.25 9.69 22.30
C THR A 239 -3.18 10.61 21.49
N GLY A 240 -4.50 10.43 21.59
CA GLY A 240 -5.49 11.26 20.91
C GLY A 240 -5.66 10.97 19.42
N LEU A 241 -5.22 9.80 18.95
CA LEU A 241 -5.53 9.32 17.60
C LEU A 241 -7.00 8.91 17.49
N VAL A 242 -7.48 8.79 16.24
CA VAL A 242 -8.84 8.31 15.98
C VAL A 242 -8.87 6.79 16.15
N ALA A 243 -9.35 6.32 17.30
CA ALA A 243 -9.46 4.90 17.61
C ALA A 243 -10.91 4.43 17.53
N HIS A 244 -11.14 3.32 16.83
CA HIS A 244 -12.43 2.67 16.69
C HIS A 244 -12.31 1.20 17.02
N GLN A 245 -13.29 0.70 17.75
CA GLN A 245 -13.48 -0.74 17.93
C GLN A 245 -14.68 -1.19 17.11
N VAL A 246 -14.49 -2.27 16.37
CA VAL A 246 -15.49 -2.82 15.46
C VAL A 246 -15.68 -4.29 15.76
N GLU A 247 -16.88 -4.65 16.18
CA GLU A 247 -17.26 -6.05 16.35
C GLU A 247 -17.45 -6.70 14.97
N LEU A 248 -16.82 -7.86 14.79
CA LEU A 248 -16.98 -8.64 13.56
C LEU A 248 -18.24 -9.51 13.70
N PRO A 249 -19.11 -9.56 12.66
CA PRO A 249 -20.28 -10.44 12.68
C PRO A 249 -19.86 -11.90 12.85
N ALA A 250 -20.58 -12.63 13.73
CA ALA A 250 -20.38 -14.06 14.00
C ALA A 250 -20.83 -14.97 12.85
#